data_AF-W8CAV5-F1
#
_entry.id   AF-W8CAV5-F1
#
_cell.length_a   1.000
_cell.length_b   1.000
_cell.length_c   1.000
_cell.angle_alpha   90.00
_cell.angle_beta   90.00
_cell.angle_gamma   90.00
#
_symmetry.space_group_name_H-M   'P 1'
#
loop_
_entity.id
_entity.type
_entity.pdbx_description
1 polymer ?
#
loop_
_entity_poly.entity_id
_entity_poly.type
_entity_poly.pdbx_seq_one_letter_code
_entity_poly.pdbx_strand_id
1 'polypeptide(L)'
;SAKGILDTILSVQPKEGGGGGGETRESIVYQLADDMLRKLPAQYNAYEVRENLLRMGILLPMNIFLRQEIDRMQKVIKKVYTCLCDLKLAIDGTIVMSPALKESLDAMYDARIPESWMKISWESTTLGFWYTELLERNGQFRTWISTDRPKVFWMTGFFNPQGFLTAMRQEVTRAHKGWALDSVVLQNQITRYNKEDISEYPTEGVYVHGLFLEGASLDRRSGKLVESKMKVLYEQMPVIYIYAINTTAGKDPKLYECPIYRKPQRTDAKYVGSIDFETDFNPKHWTLRGVALLCDIK
;
A
#
# COMPACT_ATOMS: atom_id res chain seq x y z
N SER A 1 -24.96 2.85 -5.20
CA SER A 1 -24.24 3.96 -4.55
C SER A 1 -24.11 5.11 -5.55
N ALA A 2 -23.91 6.36 -5.10
CA ALA A 2 -23.72 7.51 -6.01
C ALA A 2 -22.56 7.28 -7.00
N LYS A 3 -21.46 6.65 -6.55
CA LYS A 3 -20.33 6.23 -7.39
C LYS A 3 -20.78 5.33 -8.56
N GLY A 4 -21.55 4.27 -8.28
CA GLY A 4 -22.01 3.34 -9.32
C GLY A 4 -22.94 4.00 -10.36
N ILE A 5 -23.73 5.01 -9.96
CA ILE A 5 -24.54 5.79 -10.90
C ILE A 5 -23.63 6.62 -11.81
N LEU A 6 -22.63 7.31 -11.24
CA LEU A 6 -21.68 8.11 -12.01
C LEU A 6 -20.86 7.27 -13.00
N ASP A 7 -20.38 6.10 -12.55
CA ASP A 7 -19.63 5.16 -13.39
C ASP A 7 -20.49 4.66 -14.57
N THR A 8 -21.78 4.40 -14.34
CA THR A 8 -22.72 3.99 -15.39
C THR A 8 -22.97 5.11 -16.38
N ILE A 9 -23.12 6.36 -15.91
CA ILE A 9 -23.30 7.54 -16.79
C ILE A 9 -22.07 7.71 -17.69
N LEU A 10 -20.87 7.61 -17.13
CA LEU A 10 -19.62 7.70 -17.90
C LEU A 10 -19.51 6.57 -18.94
N SER A 11 -19.95 5.35 -18.61
CA SER A 11 -19.87 4.22 -19.55
C SER A 11 -20.81 4.30 -20.76
N VAL A 12 -21.91 5.06 -20.65
CA VAL A 12 -22.94 5.18 -21.71
C VAL A 12 -22.70 6.42 -22.58
N GLN A 13 -21.76 7.29 -22.20
CA GLN A 13 -21.43 8.48 -22.98
C GLN A 13 -20.87 8.10 -24.38
N PRO A 14 -21.34 8.72 -25.47
CA PRO A 14 -20.86 8.41 -26.82
C PRO A 14 -19.35 8.64 -26.95
N LYS A 15 -18.58 7.57 -27.17
CA LYS A 15 -17.12 7.62 -27.28
C LYS A 15 -16.61 8.13 -28.64
N GLU A 16 -17.50 8.23 -29.63
CA GLU A 16 -17.20 8.64 -31.01
C GLU A 16 -18.10 9.82 -31.48
N GLY A 17 -18.63 10.63 -30.55
CA GLY A 17 -19.55 11.72 -30.87
C GLY A 17 -18.98 13.12 -30.63
N GLY A 18 -18.42 13.75 -31.66
CA GLY A 18 -18.09 15.18 -31.64
C GLY A 18 -16.99 15.57 -32.63
N GLY A 19 -17.34 15.81 -33.89
CA GLY A 19 -16.44 16.42 -34.86
C GLY A 19 -16.15 17.88 -34.51
N GLY A 20 -14.86 18.26 -34.53
CA GLY A 20 -14.41 19.66 -34.59
C GLY A 20 -13.25 20.02 -33.66
N GLY A 21 -12.02 19.95 -34.18
CA GLY A 21 -10.91 20.86 -33.80
C GLY A 21 -10.08 20.59 -32.54
N GLY A 22 -10.37 19.56 -31.74
CA GLY A 22 -9.57 19.17 -30.57
C GLY A 22 -8.49 18.11 -30.87
N GLU A 23 -7.51 17.96 -29.96
CA GLU A 23 -6.59 16.80 -29.98
C GLU A 23 -7.38 15.50 -29.95
N THR A 24 -6.96 14.51 -30.74
CA THR A 24 -7.62 13.19 -30.77
C THR A 24 -7.37 12.43 -29.47
N ARG A 25 -8.25 11.48 -29.14
CA ARG A 25 -8.10 10.63 -27.94
C ARG A 25 -6.76 9.90 -27.95
N GLU A 26 -6.36 9.43 -29.13
CA GLU A 26 -5.08 8.79 -29.41
C GLU A 26 -3.91 9.74 -29.13
N SER A 27 -3.98 10.99 -29.56
CA SER A 27 -2.93 11.99 -29.33
C SER A 27 -2.73 12.27 -27.84
N ILE A 28 -3.84 12.45 -27.09
CA ILE A 28 -3.79 12.68 -25.63
C ILE A 28 -3.18 11.47 -24.92
N VAL A 29 -3.64 10.25 -25.26
CA VAL A 29 -3.11 9.02 -24.64
C VAL A 29 -1.65 8.80 -25.03
N TYR A 30 -1.23 9.17 -26.24
CA TYR A 30 0.16 9.08 -26.66
C TYR A 30 1.07 9.96 -25.82
N GLN A 31 0.71 11.24 -25.61
CA GLN A 31 1.45 12.17 -24.77
C GLN A 31 1.52 11.66 -23.32
N LEU A 32 0.39 11.20 -22.78
CA LEU A 32 0.32 10.61 -21.45
C LEU A 32 1.23 9.37 -21.32
N ALA A 33 1.19 8.47 -22.30
CA ALA A 33 2.04 7.28 -22.33
C ALA A 33 3.53 7.66 -22.38
N ASP A 34 3.88 8.68 -23.15
CA ASP A 34 5.25 9.18 -23.27
C ASP A 34 5.77 9.75 -21.93
N ASP A 35 4.96 10.56 -21.26
CA ASP A 35 5.28 11.13 -19.94
C ASP A 35 5.38 10.06 -18.84
N MET A 36 4.48 9.07 -18.87
CA MET A 36 4.53 7.93 -17.97
C MET A 36 5.76 7.05 -18.24
N LEU A 37 6.15 6.84 -19.50
CA LEU A 37 7.36 6.06 -19.82
C LEU A 37 8.63 6.76 -19.34
N ARG A 38 8.73 8.08 -19.51
CA ARG A 38 9.89 8.87 -19.03
C ARG A 38 10.11 8.75 -17.52
N LYS A 39 9.04 8.67 -16.75
CA LYS A 39 9.07 8.60 -15.28
C LYS A 39 9.07 7.16 -14.76
N LEU A 40 8.79 6.18 -15.61
CA LEU A 40 8.63 4.80 -15.19
C LEU A 40 9.97 4.29 -14.65
N PRO A 41 10.01 3.71 -13.44
CA PRO A 41 11.24 3.16 -12.92
C PRO A 41 11.77 2.07 -13.84
N ALA A 42 13.10 2.00 -13.97
CA ALA A 42 13.73 0.91 -14.71
C ALA A 42 13.34 -0.46 -14.12
N GLN A 43 13.56 -1.53 -14.89
CA GLN A 43 13.48 -2.89 -14.33
C GLN A 43 14.55 -3.06 -13.24
N TYR A 44 14.32 -3.97 -12.29
CA TYR A 44 15.35 -4.35 -11.34
C TYR A 44 16.36 -5.27 -12.05
N ASN A 45 17.65 -5.04 -11.81
CA ASN A 45 18.69 -5.96 -12.24
C ASN A 45 18.74 -7.14 -11.25
N ALA A 46 18.43 -8.35 -11.74
CA ALA A 46 18.37 -9.54 -10.90
C ALA A 46 19.72 -9.86 -10.21
N TYR A 47 20.84 -9.53 -10.86
CA TYR A 47 22.17 -9.72 -10.27
C TYR A 47 22.40 -8.75 -9.12
N GLU A 48 22.16 -7.46 -9.33
CA GLU A 48 22.33 -6.41 -8.29
C GLU A 48 21.39 -6.64 -7.10
N VAL A 49 20.13 -7.01 -7.34
CA VAL A 49 19.18 -7.33 -6.26
C VAL A 49 19.70 -8.52 -5.45
N ARG A 50 20.18 -9.57 -6.11
CA ARG A 50 20.73 -10.75 -5.42
C ARG A 50 21.97 -10.40 -4.62
N GLU A 51 22.90 -9.64 -5.18
CA GLU A 51 24.13 -9.20 -4.51
C GLU A 51 23.82 -8.37 -3.26
N ASN A 52 22.91 -7.39 -3.38
CA ASN A 52 22.48 -6.58 -2.24
C ASN A 52 21.79 -7.42 -1.16
N LEU A 53 20.91 -8.35 -1.53
CA LEU A 53 20.28 -9.27 -0.57
C LEU A 53 21.30 -10.17 0.13
N LEU A 54 22.35 -10.62 -0.58
CA LEU A 54 23.44 -11.39 0.04
C LEU A 54 24.19 -10.54 1.07
N ARG A 55 24.54 -9.28 0.72
CA ARG A 55 25.17 -8.32 1.65
C ARG A 55 24.33 -8.07 2.90
N MET A 56 23.01 -7.93 2.74
CA MET A 56 22.08 -7.66 3.84
C MET A 56 21.72 -8.91 4.66
N GLY A 57 22.11 -10.12 4.22
CA GLY A 57 21.69 -11.38 4.82
C GLY A 57 20.43 -11.95 4.17
N ILE A 58 20.62 -12.74 3.11
CA ILE A 58 19.53 -13.23 2.24
C ILE A 58 18.51 -14.14 2.96
N LEU A 59 18.90 -14.75 4.08
CA LEU A 59 18.06 -15.64 4.88
C LEU A 59 17.31 -14.93 6.00
N LEU A 60 17.54 -13.62 6.20
CA LEU A 60 16.80 -12.83 7.18
C LEU A 60 15.36 -12.66 6.71
N PRO A 61 14.35 -12.87 7.59
CA PRO A 61 12.94 -12.86 7.20
C PRO A 61 12.51 -11.60 6.46
N MET A 62 12.98 -10.43 6.92
CA MET A 62 12.67 -9.14 6.31
C MET A 62 13.26 -8.98 4.90
N ASN A 63 14.41 -9.57 4.62
CA ASN A 63 15.04 -9.54 3.29
C ASN A 63 14.38 -10.52 2.33
N ILE A 64 13.92 -11.67 2.83
CA ILE A 64 13.08 -12.61 2.08
C ILE A 64 11.77 -11.91 1.67
N PHE A 65 11.14 -11.19 2.61
CA PHE A 65 9.95 -10.40 2.36
C PHE A 65 10.20 -9.32 1.28
N LEU A 66 11.25 -8.50 1.44
CA LEU A 66 11.63 -7.49 0.44
C LEU A 66 11.79 -8.09 -0.96
N ARG A 67 12.48 -9.24 -1.08
CA ARG A 67 12.64 -9.92 -2.38
C ARG A 67 11.30 -10.25 -3.03
N GLN A 68 10.35 -10.80 -2.26
CA GLN A 68 9.02 -11.14 -2.78
C GLN A 68 8.23 -9.91 -3.24
N GLU A 69 8.36 -8.80 -2.52
CA GLU A 69 7.73 -7.53 -2.89
C GLU A 69 8.36 -6.93 -4.15
N ILE A 70 9.69 -6.99 -4.30
CA ILE A 70 10.40 -6.59 -5.52
C ILE A 70 9.97 -7.46 -6.71
N ASP A 71 9.89 -8.78 -6.53
CA ASP A 71 9.46 -9.73 -7.57
C ASP A 71 8.03 -9.40 -8.06
N ARG A 72 7.14 -8.94 -7.16
CA ARG A 72 5.80 -8.44 -7.53
C ARG A 72 5.85 -7.09 -8.23
N MET A 73 6.58 -6.11 -7.70
CA MET A 73 6.70 -4.77 -8.29
C MET A 73 7.26 -4.85 -9.71
N GLN A 74 8.25 -5.71 -9.96
CA GLN A 74 8.85 -5.92 -11.27
C GLN A 74 7.83 -6.39 -12.31
N LYS A 75 6.88 -7.26 -11.93
CA LYS A 75 5.78 -7.69 -12.82
C LYS A 75 4.89 -6.52 -13.21
N VAL A 76 4.57 -5.63 -12.27
CA VAL A 76 3.77 -4.42 -12.52
C VAL A 76 4.50 -3.48 -13.47
N ILE A 77 5.74 -3.11 -13.15
CA ILE A 77 6.56 -2.22 -13.99
C ILE A 77 6.70 -2.78 -15.40
N LYS A 78 6.96 -4.09 -15.54
CA LYS A 78 7.08 -4.73 -16.86
C LYS A 78 5.77 -4.66 -17.64
N LYS A 79 4.64 -4.95 -17.00
CA LYS A 79 3.34 -4.92 -17.67
C LYS A 79 2.97 -3.50 -18.12
N VAL A 80 3.23 -2.49 -17.29
CA VAL A 80 3.02 -1.08 -17.65
C VAL A 80 3.91 -0.69 -18.82
N TYR A 81 5.22 -0.96 -18.73
CA TYR A 81 6.18 -0.63 -19.79
C TYR A 81 5.76 -1.20 -21.14
N THR A 82 5.50 -2.52 -21.20
CA THR A 82 5.09 -3.18 -22.44
C THR A 82 3.78 -2.60 -22.97
N CYS A 83 2.77 -2.40 -22.10
CA CYS A 83 1.49 -1.84 -22.51
C CYS A 83 1.63 -0.43 -23.09
N LEU A 84 2.43 0.43 -22.48
CA LEU A 84 2.64 1.81 -22.94
C LEU A 84 3.43 1.85 -24.26
N CYS A 85 4.47 1.03 -24.41
CA CYS A 85 5.21 0.93 -25.68
C CYS A 85 4.32 0.42 -26.82
N ASP A 86 3.56 -0.64 -26.59
CA ASP A 86 2.66 -1.22 -27.58
C ASP A 86 1.52 -0.25 -27.95
N LEU A 87 0.98 0.48 -26.96
CA LEU A 87 -0.01 1.55 -27.20
C LEU A 87 0.54 2.62 -28.15
N LYS A 88 1.76 3.12 -27.90
CA LYS A 88 2.39 4.11 -28.78
C LYS A 88 2.57 3.57 -30.20
N LEU A 89 3.10 2.36 -30.35
CA LEU A 89 3.28 1.72 -31.66
C LEU A 89 1.96 1.48 -32.39
N ALA A 90 0.89 1.17 -31.66
CA ALA A 90 -0.44 0.96 -32.24
C ALA A 90 -1.09 2.27 -32.69
N ILE A 91 -0.90 3.35 -31.92
CA ILE A 91 -1.35 4.70 -32.29
C ILE A 91 -0.60 5.20 -33.53
N ASP A 92 0.71 4.95 -33.60
CA ASP A 92 1.55 5.29 -34.76
C ASP A 92 1.26 4.39 -36.00
N GLY A 93 0.36 3.40 -35.88
CA GLY A 93 0.01 2.48 -36.96
C GLY A 93 1.09 1.44 -37.30
N THR A 94 2.12 1.31 -36.45
CA THR A 94 3.23 0.35 -36.64
C THR A 94 2.80 -1.08 -36.26
N ILE A 95 1.94 -1.22 -35.24
CA ILE A 95 1.32 -2.51 -34.88
C ILE A 95 -0.20 -2.39 -34.89
N VAL A 96 -0.90 -3.52 -34.94
CA VAL A 96 -2.36 -3.56 -34.96
C VAL A 96 -2.93 -3.20 -33.58
N MET A 97 -3.90 -2.28 -33.54
CA MET A 97 -4.68 -1.95 -32.35
C MET A 97 -5.53 -3.15 -31.91
N SER A 98 -4.99 -3.98 -31.02
CA SER A 98 -5.72 -5.12 -30.45
C SER A 98 -6.84 -4.66 -29.50
N PRO A 99 -7.85 -5.50 -29.22
CA PRO A 99 -8.90 -5.18 -28.26
C PRO A 99 -8.36 -4.77 -26.88
N ALA A 100 -7.32 -5.47 -26.39
CA ALA A 100 -6.71 -5.16 -25.10
C ALA A 100 -5.97 -3.81 -25.07
N LEU A 101 -5.36 -3.42 -26.20
CA LEU A 101 -4.76 -2.09 -26.34
C LEU A 101 -5.84 -1.01 -26.42
N LYS A 102 -6.93 -1.26 -27.16
CA LYS A 102 -8.07 -0.34 -27.24
C LYS A 102 -8.72 -0.11 -25.87
N GLU A 103 -8.91 -1.16 -25.07
CA GLU A 103 -9.41 -1.06 -23.70
C GLU A 103 -8.48 -0.25 -22.79
N SER A 104 -7.17 -0.43 -22.95
CA SER A 104 -6.16 0.32 -22.18
C SER A 104 -6.14 1.79 -22.58
N LEU A 105 -6.26 2.09 -23.88
CA LEU A 105 -6.37 3.45 -24.41
C LEU A 105 -7.61 4.15 -23.85
N ASP A 106 -8.77 3.49 -23.94
CA ASP A 106 -10.03 4.01 -23.39
C ASP A 106 -9.92 4.29 -21.89
N ALA A 107 -9.38 3.34 -21.12
CA ALA A 107 -9.19 3.52 -19.68
C ALA A 107 -8.28 4.70 -19.37
N MET A 108 -7.13 4.82 -20.06
CA MET A 108 -6.19 5.91 -19.85
C MET A 108 -6.79 7.28 -20.21
N TYR A 109 -7.54 7.36 -21.31
CA TYR A 109 -8.25 8.57 -21.73
C TYR A 109 -9.27 9.01 -20.67
N ASP A 110 -10.00 8.06 -20.08
CA ASP A 110 -10.99 8.32 -19.02
C ASP A 110 -10.33 8.53 -17.64
N ALA A 111 -9.00 8.67 -17.56
CA ALA A 111 -8.22 8.73 -16.32
C ALA A 111 -8.43 7.53 -15.37
N ARG A 112 -8.82 6.38 -15.91
CA ARG A 112 -9.00 5.10 -15.21
C ARG A 112 -7.77 4.22 -15.38
N ILE A 113 -7.57 3.31 -14.43
CA ILE A 113 -6.47 2.35 -14.47
C ILE A 113 -6.87 1.22 -15.43
N PRO A 114 -6.05 0.86 -16.43
CA PRO A 114 -6.28 -0.32 -17.24
C PRO A 114 -6.46 -1.57 -16.38
N GLU A 115 -7.50 -2.37 -16.67
CA GLU A 115 -7.86 -3.54 -15.85
C GLU A 115 -6.71 -4.55 -15.76
N SER A 116 -5.93 -4.68 -16.84
CA SER A 116 -4.76 -5.57 -16.89
C SER A 116 -3.65 -5.18 -15.89
N TRP A 117 -3.55 -3.90 -15.52
CA TRP A 117 -2.60 -3.42 -14.50
C TRP A 117 -3.18 -3.63 -13.11
N MET A 118 -4.46 -3.32 -12.92
CA MET A 118 -5.16 -3.46 -11.64
C MET A 118 -5.14 -4.92 -11.13
N LYS A 119 -5.34 -5.90 -12.03
CA LYS A 119 -5.31 -7.34 -11.71
C LYS A 119 -4.03 -7.83 -11.02
N ILE A 120 -2.91 -7.15 -11.24
CA ILE A 120 -1.60 -7.54 -10.69
C ILE A 120 -1.05 -6.52 -9.69
N SER A 121 -1.78 -5.45 -9.40
CA SER A 121 -1.32 -4.33 -8.58
C SER A 121 -2.29 -4.03 -7.43
N TRP A 122 -2.82 -2.81 -7.37
CA TRP A 122 -3.72 -2.28 -6.36
C TRP A 122 -4.81 -1.43 -7.00
N GLU A 123 -5.89 -1.23 -6.26
CA GLU A 123 -6.97 -0.30 -6.60
C GLU A 123 -6.54 1.11 -6.23
N SER A 124 -6.87 2.09 -7.07
CA SER A 124 -6.73 3.52 -6.76
C SER A 124 -7.85 4.30 -7.44
N THR A 125 -8.04 5.56 -7.04
CA THR A 125 -9.15 6.39 -7.52
C THR A 125 -9.02 6.82 -8.97
N THR A 126 -7.80 7.13 -9.41
CA THR A 126 -7.52 7.55 -10.79
C THR A 126 -6.17 7.00 -11.23
N LEU A 127 -5.94 7.01 -12.54
CA LEU A 127 -4.65 6.65 -13.12
C LEU A 127 -3.49 7.48 -12.56
N GLY A 128 -3.68 8.79 -12.37
CA GLY A 128 -2.66 9.69 -11.82
C GLY A 128 -2.27 9.34 -10.38
N PHE A 129 -3.25 9.07 -9.52
CA PHE A 129 -2.97 8.61 -8.16
C PHE A 129 -2.30 7.24 -8.15
N TRP A 130 -2.81 6.29 -8.94
CA TRP A 130 -2.22 4.97 -9.06
C TRP A 130 -0.75 5.02 -9.48
N TYR A 131 -0.43 5.88 -10.45
CA TYR A 131 0.93 6.02 -10.95
C TYR A 131 1.85 6.69 -9.92
N THR A 132 1.35 7.68 -9.17
CA THR A 132 2.09 8.27 -8.05
C THR A 132 2.43 7.21 -6.99
N GLU A 133 1.44 6.39 -6.62
CA GLU A 133 1.65 5.27 -5.69
C GLU A 133 2.65 4.25 -6.25
N LEU A 134 2.66 4.00 -7.56
CA LEU A 134 3.64 3.10 -8.19
C LEU A 134 5.06 3.61 -7.96
N LEU A 135 5.27 4.91 -8.18
CA LEU A 135 6.57 5.56 -7.97
C LEU A 135 6.99 5.51 -6.50
N GLU A 136 6.10 5.83 -5.58
CA GLU A 136 6.39 5.85 -4.14
C GLU A 136 6.66 4.45 -3.58
N ARG A 137 5.84 3.45 -3.96
CA ARG A 137 6.03 2.05 -3.56
C ARG A 137 7.37 1.50 -4.08
N ASN A 138 7.66 1.72 -5.36
CA ASN A 138 8.94 1.34 -5.94
C ASN A 138 10.10 2.10 -5.29
N GLY A 139 9.92 3.39 -4.97
CA GLY A 139 10.90 4.20 -4.25
C GLY A 139 11.31 3.56 -2.92
N GLN A 140 10.33 3.17 -2.10
CA GLN A 140 10.59 2.45 -0.85
C GLN A 140 11.42 1.18 -1.08
N PHE A 141 11.05 0.33 -2.04
CA PHE A 141 11.77 -0.90 -2.32
C PHE A 141 13.17 -0.66 -2.84
N ARG A 142 13.34 0.31 -3.74
CA ARG A 142 14.64 0.68 -4.32
C ARG A 142 15.60 1.22 -3.28
N THR A 143 15.14 2.14 -2.42
CA THR A 143 15.96 2.65 -1.32
C THR A 143 16.32 1.54 -0.34
N TRP A 144 15.36 0.66 0.00
CA TRP A 144 15.62 -0.45 0.92
C TRP A 144 16.67 -1.42 0.37
N ILE A 145 16.57 -1.84 -0.90
CA ILE A 145 17.53 -2.78 -1.47
C ILE A 145 18.91 -2.15 -1.73
N SER A 146 18.98 -0.88 -2.13
CA SER A 146 20.24 -0.25 -2.54
C SER A 146 21.07 0.28 -1.38
N THR A 147 20.40 0.82 -0.36
CA THR A 147 21.06 1.52 0.75
C THR A 147 21.07 0.60 1.97
N ASP A 148 19.96 0.61 2.71
CA ASP A 148 19.71 -0.26 3.84
C ASP A 148 18.24 -0.17 4.24
N ARG A 149 17.86 -0.94 5.26
CA ARG A 149 16.55 -0.93 5.91
C ARG A 149 16.04 0.50 6.21
N PRO A 150 14.79 0.85 5.85
CA PRO A 150 14.15 2.09 6.28
C PRO A 150 14.00 2.17 7.80
N LYS A 151 14.20 3.36 8.39
CA LYS A 151 13.89 3.62 9.81
C LYS A 151 12.39 3.51 10.10
N VAL A 152 11.56 3.98 9.15
CA VAL A 152 10.10 3.91 9.20
C VAL A 152 9.60 3.33 7.90
N PHE A 153 8.76 2.31 7.97
CA PHE A 153 8.17 1.64 6.82
C PHE A 153 6.80 2.23 6.49
N TRP A 154 6.58 2.52 5.20
CA TRP A 154 5.24 2.76 4.69
C TRP A 154 4.53 1.42 4.52
N MET A 155 3.83 1.00 5.57
CA MET A 155 3.22 -0.34 5.66
C MET A 155 2.15 -0.55 4.59
N THR A 156 1.44 0.52 4.22
CA THR A 156 0.37 0.47 3.22
C THR A 156 0.89 0.51 1.78
N GLY A 157 2.19 0.81 1.63
CA GLY A 157 2.95 0.68 0.39
C GLY A 157 3.28 -0.76 -0.01
N PHE A 158 3.15 -1.73 0.90
CA PHE A 158 3.38 -3.15 0.58
C PHE A 158 2.20 -3.79 -0.15
N PHE A 159 2.50 -4.76 -1.02
CA PHE A 159 1.50 -5.68 -1.56
C PHE A 159 1.00 -6.66 -0.49
N ASN A 160 1.85 -7.03 0.47
CA ASN A 160 1.53 -7.96 1.54
C ASN A 160 1.90 -7.42 2.94
N PRO A 161 1.12 -6.48 3.50
CA PRO A 161 1.39 -5.94 4.85
C PRO A 161 1.30 -7.00 5.97
N GLN A 162 0.51 -8.06 5.79
CA GLN A 162 0.46 -9.18 6.75
C GLN A 162 1.76 -10.00 6.73
N GLY A 163 2.30 -10.23 5.53
CA GLY A 163 3.60 -10.87 5.35
C GLY A 163 4.74 -10.06 5.97
N PHE A 164 4.67 -8.72 5.89
CA PHE A 164 5.61 -7.82 6.56
C PHE A 164 5.60 -8.01 8.07
N LEU A 165 4.43 -7.96 8.71
CA LEU A 165 4.31 -8.18 10.16
C LEU A 165 4.78 -9.57 10.58
N THR A 166 4.52 -10.59 9.75
CA THR A 166 5.00 -11.95 9.98
C THR A 166 6.51 -12.05 9.90
N ALA A 167 7.13 -11.40 8.90
CA ALA A 167 8.58 -11.37 8.73
C ALA A 167 9.26 -10.63 9.89
N MET A 168 8.71 -9.49 10.33
CA MET A 168 9.19 -8.79 11.51
C MET A 168 9.13 -9.69 12.75
N ARG A 169 7.99 -10.35 12.99
CA ARG A 169 7.82 -11.27 14.11
C ARG A 169 8.85 -12.40 14.10
N GLN A 170 9.07 -13.02 12.94
CA GLN A 170 10.08 -14.07 12.78
C GLN A 170 11.50 -13.57 13.05
N GLU A 171 11.81 -12.35 12.67
CA GLU A 171 13.11 -11.74 12.91
C GLU A 171 13.35 -11.54 14.41
N VAL A 172 12.39 -10.97 15.13
CA VAL A 172 12.40 -10.83 16.60
C VAL A 172 12.56 -12.19 17.28
N THR A 173 11.78 -13.19 16.87
CA THR A 173 11.89 -14.56 17.42
C THR A 173 13.29 -15.13 17.23
N ARG A 174 13.91 -14.93 16.05
CA ARG A 174 15.25 -15.47 15.75
C ARG A 174 16.37 -14.74 16.49
N ALA A 175 16.18 -13.48 16.84
CA ALA A 175 17.14 -12.71 17.64
C ALA A 175 17.21 -13.20 19.10
N HIS A 176 16.14 -13.86 19.58
CA HIS A 176 16.01 -14.30 20.97
C HIS A 176 16.17 -15.81 21.13
N LYS A 177 17.23 -16.23 21.83
CA LYS A 177 17.51 -17.65 22.10
C LYS A 177 16.38 -18.28 22.93
N GLY A 178 15.79 -19.35 22.41
CA GLY A 178 14.76 -20.13 23.09
C GLY A 178 13.32 -19.63 22.89
N TRP A 179 13.10 -18.59 22.09
CA TRP A 179 11.75 -18.15 21.73
C TRP A 179 11.17 -19.04 20.63
N ALA A 180 9.91 -19.45 20.78
CA ALA A 180 9.15 -20.15 19.75
C ALA A 180 8.21 -19.16 19.05
N LEU A 181 8.04 -19.27 17.73
CA LEU A 181 7.21 -18.32 16.98
C LEU A 181 5.76 -18.25 17.48
N ASP A 182 5.24 -19.37 17.98
CA ASP A 182 3.87 -19.50 18.48
C ASP A 182 3.65 -18.78 19.82
N SER A 183 4.72 -18.58 20.61
CA SER A 183 4.66 -17.84 21.89
C SER A 183 4.97 -16.36 21.73
N VAL A 184 5.25 -15.91 20.51
CA VAL A 184 5.60 -14.52 20.21
C VAL A 184 4.36 -13.78 19.70
N VAL A 185 4.00 -12.73 20.43
CA VAL A 185 2.82 -11.89 20.16
C VAL A 185 3.28 -10.50 19.77
N LEU A 186 2.62 -9.91 18.76
CA LEU A 186 2.85 -8.52 18.37
C LEU A 186 2.31 -7.58 19.45
N GLN A 187 3.06 -6.54 19.74
CA GLN A 187 2.70 -5.44 20.62
C GLN A 187 2.99 -4.13 19.92
N ASN A 188 2.38 -3.05 20.39
CA ASN A 188 2.54 -1.75 19.78
C ASN A 188 2.57 -0.62 20.78
N GLN A 189 3.13 0.50 20.33
CA GLN A 189 3.03 1.79 20.99
C GLN A 189 2.65 2.84 19.96
N ILE A 190 1.57 3.58 20.23
CA ILE A 190 1.18 4.72 19.43
C ILE A 190 2.10 5.89 19.77
N THR A 191 2.89 6.36 18.82
CA THR A 191 3.79 7.49 19.04
C THR A 191 3.07 8.81 18.78
N ARG A 192 3.70 9.93 19.16
CA ARG A 192 3.26 11.28 18.80
C ARG A 192 3.92 11.82 17.52
N TYR A 193 4.82 11.04 16.93
CA TYR A 193 5.75 11.47 15.90
C TYR A 193 5.18 11.24 14.51
N ASN A 194 5.49 12.17 13.60
CA ASN A 194 5.37 11.93 12.17
C ASN A 194 6.64 11.22 11.69
N LYS A 195 6.63 10.79 10.42
CA LYS A 195 7.74 10.02 9.83
C LYS A 195 9.07 10.79 9.91
N GLU A 196 9.02 12.09 9.67
CA GLU A 196 10.18 12.99 9.57
C GLU A 196 10.86 13.20 10.93
N ASP A 197 10.12 12.98 12.02
CA ASP A 197 10.61 13.14 13.39
C ASP A 197 11.46 11.94 13.86
N ILE A 198 11.41 10.81 13.14
CA ILE A 198 12.13 9.58 13.51
C ILE A 198 13.56 9.61 12.99
N SER A 199 14.51 9.82 13.89
CA SER A 199 15.95 9.87 13.58
C SER A 199 16.67 8.55 13.85
N GLU A 200 16.12 7.64 14.63
CA GLU A 200 16.77 6.40 15.09
C GLU A 200 16.00 5.14 14.70
N TYR A 201 16.73 4.04 14.57
CA TYR A 201 16.12 2.72 14.40
C TYR A 201 15.56 2.23 15.74
N PRO A 202 14.44 1.48 15.75
CA PRO A 202 14.01 0.83 16.97
C PRO A 202 15.01 -0.26 17.35
N THR A 203 15.20 -0.50 18.65
CA THR A 203 16.07 -1.57 19.15
C THR A 203 15.60 -2.95 18.67
N GLU A 204 14.28 -3.13 18.60
CA GLU A 204 13.63 -4.32 18.11
C GLU A 204 12.36 -3.95 17.35
N GLY A 205 11.90 -4.78 16.41
CA GLY A 205 10.68 -4.49 15.67
C GLY A 205 10.85 -3.37 14.65
N VAL A 206 9.78 -2.61 14.42
CA VAL A 206 9.68 -1.65 13.31
C VAL A 206 8.81 -0.45 13.66
N TYR A 207 9.17 0.72 13.12
CA TYR A 207 8.24 1.84 13.01
C TYR A 207 7.48 1.77 11.70
N VAL A 208 6.16 1.98 11.75
CA VAL A 208 5.29 1.98 10.56
C VAL A 208 4.47 3.26 10.46
N HIS A 209 4.17 3.67 9.23
CA HIS A 209 3.26 4.78 8.94
C HIS A 209 2.31 4.46 7.78
N GLY A 210 1.32 5.33 7.59
CA GLY A 210 0.40 5.30 6.45
C GLY A 210 -0.97 4.69 6.74
N LEU A 211 -1.25 4.33 7.99
CA LEU A 211 -2.55 3.81 8.42
C LEU A 211 -3.55 4.95 8.69
N PHE A 212 -4.83 4.69 8.44
CA PHE A 212 -5.93 5.61 8.68
C PHE A 212 -6.91 5.02 9.70
N LEU A 213 -7.30 5.79 10.70
CA LEU A 213 -8.31 5.42 11.68
C LEU A 213 -9.70 5.80 11.18
N GLU A 214 -10.63 4.85 11.19
CA GLU A 214 -12.05 5.04 10.87
C GLU A 214 -12.90 4.82 12.12
N GLY A 215 -13.92 5.65 12.33
CA GLY A 215 -14.91 5.47 13.42
C GLY A 215 -14.50 6.02 14.78
N ALA A 216 -13.28 6.55 14.92
CA ALA A 216 -12.78 7.20 16.12
C ALA A 216 -11.74 8.28 15.76
N SER A 217 -11.31 9.02 16.78
CA SER A 217 -10.15 9.92 16.70
C SER A 217 -9.08 9.48 17.68
N LEU A 218 -7.85 9.99 17.49
CA LEU A 218 -6.73 9.75 18.38
C LEU A 218 -6.35 11.03 19.11
N ASP A 219 -6.30 11.00 20.44
CA ASP A 219 -5.60 12.03 21.18
C ASP A 219 -4.10 11.78 21.08
N ARG A 220 -3.40 12.54 20.21
CA ARG A 220 -1.95 12.40 19.99
C ARG A 220 -1.11 12.66 21.24
N ARG A 221 -1.62 13.37 22.24
CA ARG A 221 -0.86 13.63 23.48
C ARG A 221 -0.82 12.40 24.37
N SER A 222 -1.97 11.76 24.58
CA SER A 222 -2.10 10.58 25.44
C SER A 222 -1.92 9.25 24.70
N GLY A 223 -2.06 9.23 23.37
CA GLY A 223 -2.07 7.99 22.57
C GLY A 223 -3.38 7.21 22.64
N LYS A 224 -4.43 7.78 23.27
CA LYS A 224 -5.71 7.11 23.51
C LYS A 224 -6.73 7.35 22.41
N LEU A 225 -7.63 6.38 22.22
CA LEU A 225 -8.82 6.55 21.38
C LEU A 225 -9.84 7.46 22.06
N VAL A 226 -10.33 8.42 21.28
CA VAL A 226 -11.37 9.38 21.64
C VAL A 226 -12.44 9.43 20.57
N GLU A 227 -13.58 10.05 20.89
CA GLU A 227 -14.69 10.18 19.96
C GLU A 227 -14.29 10.92 18.68
N SER A 228 -14.84 10.46 17.54
CA SER A 228 -14.51 11.03 16.23
C SER A 228 -14.90 12.51 16.16
N LYS A 229 -14.05 13.30 15.50
CA LYS A 229 -14.32 14.71 15.19
C LYS A 229 -15.43 14.82 14.17
N MET A 230 -16.33 15.78 14.37
CA MET A 230 -17.45 16.03 13.48
C MET A 230 -16.98 16.22 12.02
N LYS A 231 -17.60 15.48 11.08
CA LYS A 231 -17.29 15.48 9.63
C LYS A 231 -15.91 14.95 9.25
N VAL A 232 -15.18 14.31 10.17
CA VAL A 232 -13.92 13.61 9.86
C VAL A 232 -14.19 12.12 9.80
N LEU A 233 -14.19 11.56 8.59
CA LEU A 233 -14.42 10.12 8.38
C LEU A 233 -13.17 9.29 8.69
N TYR A 234 -12.01 9.81 8.33
CA TYR A 234 -10.72 9.14 8.44
C TYR A 234 -9.70 10.09 9.08
N GLU A 235 -8.92 9.59 10.03
CA GLU A 235 -7.81 10.32 10.64
C GLU A 235 -6.49 9.61 10.35
N GLN A 236 -5.50 10.31 9.82
CA GLN A 236 -4.18 9.74 9.57
C GLN A 236 -3.46 9.46 10.90
N MET A 237 -3.04 8.22 11.09
CA MET A 237 -2.31 7.82 12.28
C MET A 237 -0.88 8.39 12.28
N PRO A 238 -0.36 8.76 13.47
CA PRO A 238 1.08 8.99 13.64
C PRO A 238 1.86 7.70 13.38
N VAL A 239 3.19 7.78 13.47
CA VAL A 239 4.04 6.61 13.43
C VAL A 239 3.64 5.66 14.56
N ILE A 240 3.49 4.38 14.24
CA ILE A 240 3.21 3.32 15.22
C ILE A 240 4.48 2.49 15.35
N TYR A 241 4.93 2.32 16.58
CA TYR A 241 5.98 1.37 16.89
C TYR A 241 5.37 -0.01 17.08
N ILE A 242 5.81 -0.99 16.32
CA ILE A 242 5.35 -2.38 16.42
C ILE A 242 6.55 -3.26 16.73
N TYR A 243 6.47 -4.02 17.81
CA TYR A 243 7.49 -4.95 18.26
C TYR A 243 6.83 -6.28 18.61
N ALA A 244 7.62 -7.24 19.09
CA ALA A 244 7.08 -8.52 19.51
C ALA A 244 7.69 -8.93 20.85
N ILE A 245 6.87 -9.61 21.67
CA ILE A 245 7.30 -10.11 22.98
C ILE A 245 6.98 -11.59 23.08
N ASN A 246 7.76 -12.32 23.86
CA ASN A 246 7.43 -13.69 24.25
C ASN A 246 6.58 -13.67 25.51
N THR A 247 5.30 -13.99 25.36
CA THR A 247 4.37 -14.01 26.49
C THR A 247 3.31 -15.07 26.28
N THR A 248 2.95 -15.73 27.37
CA THR A 248 1.76 -16.58 27.46
C THR A 248 0.58 -15.85 28.10
N ALA A 249 0.79 -14.63 28.58
CA ALA A 249 -0.28 -13.79 29.08
C ALA A 249 -1.16 -13.36 27.90
N GLY A 250 -2.48 -13.48 28.07
CA GLY A 250 -3.44 -12.94 27.11
C GLY A 250 -3.32 -11.42 26.98
N LYS A 251 -3.96 -10.86 25.95
CA LYS A 251 -4.06 -9.41 25.78
C LYS A 251 -4.77 -8.77 26.98
N ASP A 252 -4.36 -7.56 27.34
CA ASP A 252 -5.04 -6.80 28.40
C ASP A 252 -6.48 -6.52 27.98
N PRO A 253 -7.49 -6.99 28.73
CA PRO A 253 -8.91 -6.82 28.38
C PRO A 253 -9.37 -5.36 28.45
N LYS A 254 -8.56 -4.43 28.96
CA LYS A 254 -8.83 -2.98 28.95
C LYS A 254 -8.45 -2.32 27.63
N LEU A 255 -7.56 -2.93 26.85
CA LEU A 255 -7.15 -2.40 25.56
C LEU A 255 -8.19 -2.76 24.50
N TYR A 256 -8.41 -1.83 23.58
CA TYR A 256 -9.20 -2.10 22.40
C TYR A 256 -8.32 -2.67 21.30
N GLU A 257 -8.54 -3.95 20.99
CA GLU A 257 -7.93 -4.61 19.84
C GLU A 257 -8.56 -4.09 18.54
N CYS A 258 -7.94 -3.08 17.95
CA CYS A 258 -8.41 -2.46 16.72
C CYS A 258 -7.94 -3.28 15.50
N PRO A 259 -8.86 -3.81 14.69
CA PRO A 259 -8.49 -4.56 13.50
C PRO A 259 -7.92 -3.64 12.40
N ILE A 260 -6.97 -4.16 11.63
CA ILE A 260 -6.38 -3.51 10.46
C ILE A 260 -6.89 -4.21 9.21
N TYR A 261 -7.47 -3.44 8.28
CA TYR A 261 -7.91 -3.94 6.98
C TYR A 261 -7.18 -3.22 5.85
N ARG A 262 -6.99 -3.93 4.73
CA ARG A 262 -6.39 -3.33 3.52
C ARG A 262 -7.27 -2.25 2.91
N LYS A 263 -8.59 -2.33 3.10
CA LYS A 263 -9.61 -1.49 2.47
C LYS A 263 -10.81 -1.26 3.42
N PRO A 264 -11.64 -0.22 3.19
CA PRO A 264 -12.82 0.06 4.00
C PRO A 264 -13.87 -1.06 3.94
N GLN A 265 -13.93 -1.83 2.85
CA GLN A 265 -14.77 -3.02 2.77
C GLN A 265 -14.12 -4.16 3.58
N ARG A 266 -14.58 -4.34 4.81
CA ARG A 266 -14.00 -5.27 5.79
C ARG A 266 -14.44 -6.69 5.51
N THR A 267 -13.50 -7.51 5.04
CA THR A 267 -13.67 -8.96 4.84
C THR A 267 -12.41 -9.68 5.32
N ASP A 268 -12.51 -10.98 5.61
CA ASP A 268 -11.36 -11.77 6.08
C ASP A 268 -10.20 -11.76 5.08
N ALA A 269 -10.50 -11.77 3.78
CA ALA A 269 -9.50 -11.68 2.72
C ALA A 269 -8.70 -10.34 2.75
N LYS A 270 -9.25 -9.32 3.40
CA LYS A 270 -8.66 -7.98 3.53
C LYS A 270 -8.11 -7.72 4.93
N TYR A 271 -8.25 -8.64 5.87
CA TYR A 271 -7.67 -8.53 7.21
C TYR A 271 -6.14 -8.60 7.15
N VAL A 272 -5.47 -7.82 8.00
CA VAL A 272 -3.99 -7.75 8.06
C VAL A 272 -3.47 -8.17 9.44
N GLY A 273 -4.17 -7.77 10.50
CA GLY A 273 -3.74 -7.93 11.89
C GLY A 273 -4.51 -6.97 12.78
N SER A 274 -4.02 -6.76 14.00
CA SER A 274 -4.62 -5.85 14.96
C SER A 274 -3.55 -5.04 15.70
N ILE A 275 -3.95 -3.87 16.18
CA ILE A 275 -3.18 -2.95 17.01
C ILE A 275 -4.02 -2.64 18.24
N ASP A 276 -3.42 -2.72 19.41
CA ASP A 276 -4.08 -2.50 20.68
C ASP A 276 -4.02 -1.01 21.04
N PHE A 277 -5.17 -0.43 21.38
CA PHE A 277 -5.30 0.98 21.77
C PHE A 277 -5.71 1.12 23.23
N GLU A 278 -5.09 2.09 23.90
CA GLU A 278 -5.58 2.58 25.17
C GLU A 278 -6.85 3.41 24.98
N THR A 279 -7.75 3.34 25.95
CA THR A 279 -8.99 4.11 25.95
C THR A 279 -9.56 4.26 27.37
N ASP A 280 -10.31 5.33 27.60
CA ASP A 280 -11.07 5.54 28.84
C ASP A 280 -12.48 4.91 28.80
N PHE A 281 -12.87 4.35 27.64
CA PHE A 281 -14.14 3.63 27.46
C PHE A 281 -13.94 2.12 27.61
N ASN A 282 -15.04 1.38 27.81
CA ASN A 282 -15.00 -0.08 27.65
C ASN A 282 -14.67 -0.42 26.17
N PRO A 283 -13.73 -1.34 25.88
CA PRO A 283 -13.38 -1.72 24.50
C PRO A 283 -14.58 -2.09 23.60
N LYS A 284 -15.65 -2.65 24.17
CA LYS A 284 -16.88 -2.97 23.42
C LYS A 284 -17.54 -1.75 22.77
N HIS A 285 -17.34 -0.55 23.34
CA HIS A 285 -17.79 0.72 22.77
C HIS A 285 -17.26 0.90 21.34
N TRP A 286 -15.96 0.67 21.16
CA TRP A 286 -15.29 0.81 19.87
C TRP A 286 -15.62 -0.33 18.91
N THR A 287 -15.83 -1.54 19.44
CA THR A 287 -16.34 -2.66 18.64
C THR A 287 -17.71 -2.33 18.04
N LEU A 288 -18.65 -1.80 18.83
CA LEU A 288 -20.00 -1.45 18.36
C LEU A 288 -20.00 -0.27 17.37
N ARG A 289 -19.05 0.65 17.50
CA ARG A 289 -18.82 1.74 16.54
C ARG A 289 -18.12 1.30 15.26
N GLY A 290 -17.65 0.04 15.23
CA GLY A 290 -16.87 -0.47 14.12
C GLY A 290 -15.60 0.35 13.91
N VAL A 291 -14.84 0.65 14.96
CA VAL A 291 -13.53 1.28 14.79
C VAL A 291 -12.59 0.31 14.06
N ALA A 292 -11.79 0.83 13.12
CA ALA A 292 -10.77 0.04 12.45
C ALA A 292 -9.63 0.93 11.95
N LEU A 293 -8.48 0.31 11.73
CA LEU A 293 -7.39 0.88 10.95
C LEU A 293 -7.49 0.39 9.51
N LEU A 294 -7.21 1.29 8.58
CA LEU A 294 -7.28 1.04 7.15
C LEU A 294 -5.92 1.32 6.52
N CYS A 295 -5.47 0.42 5.64
CA CYS A 295 -4.29 0.67 4.83
C CYS A 295 -4.55 1.70 3.72
N ASP A 296 -5.81 1.76 3.27
CA ASP A 296 -6.26 2.67 2.24
C ASP A 296 -7.73 3.01 2.49
N ILE A 297 -8.09 4.27 2.22
CA ILE A 297 -9.42 4.86 2.40
C ILE A 297 -10.19 4.98 1.08
N LYS A 298 -9.58 4.53 -0.03
CA LYS A 298 -10.12 4.59 -1.38
C LYS A 298 -10.76 3.29 -1.85
#